data_AF-A0A1I9Q354-F1
#
_entry.id   AF-A0A1I9Q354-F1
#
_cell.length_a   1.000
_cell.length_b   1.000
_cell.length_c   1.000
_cell.angle_alpha   90.00
_cell.angle_beta   90.00
_cell.angle_gamma   90.00
#
_symmetry.space_group_name_H-M   'P 1'
#
loop_
_entity.id
_entity.type
_entity.pdbx_description
1 polymer ?
#
loop_
_entity_poly.entity_id
_entity_poly.type
_entity_poly.pdbx_seq_one_letter_code
_entity_poly.pdbx_strand_id
1 'polypeptide(L)'
;PKCHLQWLATVANECKDKKGGALLSTLHMLVQHGDPKVREWLTPLLTAASAPFYSILSEWLERGTLNDPHMEFFISADNETIVNNFWHRKYSLRESMRPSFISQAQANMVLTTGKS
;
A
#
# COMPACT_ATOMS: atom_id res chain seq x y z
N PRO A 1 12.27 22.69 16.20
CA PRO A 1 13.36 22.03 15.44
C PRO A 1 13.76 20.64 15.98
N LYS A 2 14.16 20.51 17.26
CA LYS A 2 14.59 19.22 17.85
C LYS A 2 13.50 18.15 17.82
N CYS A 3 12.26 18.49 18.21
CA CYS A 3 11.14 17.55 18.20
C CYS A 3 10.80 17.03 16.80
N HIS A 4 10.93 17.88 15.77
CA HIS A 4 10.66 17.47 14.38
C HIS A 4 11.66 16.41 13.90
N LEU A 5 12.96 16.62 14.15
CA LEU A 5 13.99 15.64 13.82
C LEU A 5 13.82 14.32 14.58
N GLN A 6 13.38 14.38 15.85
CA GLN A 6 13.07 13.18 16.62
C GLN A 6 11.93 12.38 16.00
N TRP A 7 10.86 13.03 15.54
CA TRP A 7 9.76 12.34 14.85
C TRP A 7 10.21 11.71 13.52
N LEU A 8 11.03 12.42 12.74
CA LEU A 8 11.61 11.85 11.51
C LEU A 8 12.51 10.64 11.82
N ALA A 9 13.29 10.69 12.91
CA ALA A 9 14.09 9.56 13.35
C ALA A 9 13.23 8.37 13.79
N THR A 10 12.15 8.62 14.53
CA THR A 10 11.16 7.59 14.89
C THR A 10 10.55 6.95 13.64
N VAL A 11 10.11 7.76 12.69
CA VAL A 11 9.55 7.27 11.42
C VAL A 11 10.56 6.40 10.66
N ALA A 12 11.81 6.86 10.54
CA ALA A 12 12.86 6.11 9.87
C ALA A 12 13.14 4.76 10.55
N ASN A 13 13.15 4.72 11.89
CA ASN A 13 13.33 3.49 12.64
C ASN A 13 12.14 2.53 12.46
N GLU A 14 10.90 3.04 12.53
CA GLU A 14 9.68 2.24 12.36
C GLU A 14 9.49 1.72 10.93
N CYS A 15 10.04 2.39 9.91
CA CYS A 15 9.89 2.01 8.51
C CYS A 15 11.06 1.21 7.94
N LYS A 16 12.15 1.03 8.70
CA LYS A 16 13.42 0.47 8.22
C LYS A 16 13.29 -0.85 7.44
N ASP A 17 12.46 -1.77 7.93
CA ASP A 17 12.28 -3.11 7.36
C ASP A 17 10.91 -3.29 6.69
N LYS A 18 10.23 -2.18 6.37
CA LYS A 18 8.89 -2.17 5.78
C LYS A 18 8.93 -1.64 4.35
N LYS A 19 7.99 -2.12 3.53
CA LYS A 19 7.89 -1.79 2.11
C LYS A 19 6.43 -1.66 1.68
N GLY A 20 6.17 -0.90 0.62
CA GLY A 20 4.85 -0.78 0.01
C GLY A 20 3.75 -0.47 1.03
N GLY A 21 2.63 -1.20 0.97
CA GLY A 21 1.50 -0.97 1.87
C GLY A 21 1.78 -1.22 3.36
N ALA A 22 2.77 -2.03 3.73
CA ALA A 22 3.18 -2.18 5.14
C ALA A 22 3.81 -0.88 5.69
N LEU A 23 4.61 -0.20 4.85
CA LEU A 23 5.18 1.10 5.17
C LEU A 23 4.07 2.17 5.25
N LEU A 24 3.14 2.18 4.29
CA LEU A 24 1.99 3.09 4.32
C LEU A 24 1.12 2.92 5.57
N SER A 25 0.91 1.68 6.00
CA SER A 25 0.16 1.39 7.23
C SER A 25 0.84 1.99 8.47
N THR A 26 2.17 1.90 8.51
CA THR A 26 2.97 2.44 9.61
C THR A 26 2.93 3.96 9.63
N LEU A 27 3.15 4.60 8.47
CA LEU A 27 3.04 6.05 8.35
C LEU A 27 1.64 6.55 8.71
N HIS A 28 0.59 5.87 8.25
CA HIS A 28 -0.78 6.23 8.56
C HIS A 28 -1.07 6.18 10.06
N MET A 29 -0.58 5.14 10.75
CA MET A 29 -0.71 5.00 12.20
C MET A 29 -0.01 6.15 12.94
N LEU A 30 1.20 6.54 12.51
CA LEU A 30 1.94 7.65 13.11
C LEU A 30 1.26 9.01 12.87
N VAL A 31 0.68 9.22 11.69
CA VAL A 31 -0.14 10.42 11.38
C VAL A 31 -1.40 10.49 12.26
N GLN A 32 -1.97 9.32 12.61
CA GLN A 32 -3.16 9.21 13.47
C GLN A 32 -2.85 9.26 14.98
N HIS A 33 -1.59 9.40 15.41
CA HIS A 33 -1.16 9.43 16.82
C HIS A 33 -1.78 10.59 17.65
N GLY A 34 -2.48 11.54 17.01
CA GLY A 34 -3.35 12.50 17.68
C GLY A 34 -2.72 13.89 17.95
N ASP A 35 -1.41 14.04 17.81
CA ASP A 35 -0.74 15.35 17.88
C ASP A 35 -0.90 16.11 16.54
N PRO A 36 -1.55 17.30 16.53
CA PRO A 36 -1.73 18.09 15.32
C PRO A 36 -0.44 18.49 14.61
N LYS A 37 0.66 18.74 15.34
CA LYS A 37 1.96 19.10 14.74
C LYS A 37 2.63 17.91 14.10
N VAL A 38 2.53 16.73 14.72
CA VAL A 38 3.03 15.48 14.13
C VAL A 38 2.28 15.16 12.85
N ARG A 39 0.96 15.32 12.86
CA ARG A 39 0.14 15.19 11.66
C ARG A 39 0.59 16.17 10.56
N GLU A 40 0.81 17.43 10.89
CA GLU A 40 1.29 18.45 9.94
C GLU A 40 2.64 18.04 9.30
N TRP A 41 3.59 17.52 10.08
CA TRP A 41 4.90 17.12 9.57
C TRP A 41 4.88 15.82 8.77
N LEU A 42 4.06 14.85 9.18
CA LEU A 42 4.06 13.51 8.58
C LEU A 42 3.07 13.35 7.42
N THR A 43 2.06 14.21 7.31
CA THR A 43 1.08 14.15 6.20
C THR A 43 1.75 14.30 4.83
N PRO A 44 2.65 15.28 4.58
CA PRO A 44 3.36 15.38 3.31
C PRO A 44 4.17 14.12 2.97
N LEU A 45 4.79 13.50 3.99
CA LEU A 45 5.54 12.26 3.82
C LEU A 45 4.63 11.08 3.44
N LEU A 46 3.49 10.93 4.12
CA LEU A 46 2.49 9.91 3.79
C LEU A 46 1.95 10.10 2.37
N THR A 47 1.64 11.35 1.97
CA THR A 47 1.15 11.66 0.61
C THR A 47 2.19 11.27 -0.43
N ALA A 48 3.45 11.67 -0.25
CA ALA A 48 4.53 11.33 -1.18
C ALA A 48 4.76 9.82 -1.26
N ALA A 49 4.77 9.12 -0.12
CA ALA A 49 4.93 7.66 -0.07
C ALA A 49 3.75 6.90 -0.71
N SER A 50 2.54 7.47 -0.69
CA SER A 50 1.33 6.85 -1.24
C SER A 50 1.19 7.04 -2.76
N ALA A 51 1.98 7.91 -3.38
CA ALA A 51 1.92 8.17 -4.81
C ALA A 51 2.03 6.90 -5.70
N PRO A 52 3.04 6.01 -5.52
CA PRO A 52 3.13 4.77 -6.31
C PRO A 52 1.94 3.84 -6.06
N PHE A 53 1.43 3.76 -4.83
CA PHE A 53 0.27 2.95 -4.49
C PHE A 53 -0.98 3.41 -5.28
N TYR A 54 -1.25 4.72 -5.30
CA TYR A 54 -2.39 5.25 -6.05
C TYR A 54 -2.21 5.12 -7.56
N SER A 55 -0.98 5.25 -8.08
CA SER A 55 -0.70 5.02 -9.49
C SER A 55 -1.08 3.60 -9.91
N ILE A 56 -0.63 2.58 -9.15
CA ILE A 56 -0.95 1.18 -9.44
C ILE A 56 -2.45 0.91 -9.27
N LEU A 57 -3.06 1.47 -8.23
CA LEU A 57 -4.49 1.32 -7.98
C LEU A 57 -5.33 1.89 -9.13
N SER A 58 -4.99 3.07 -9.64
CA SER A 58 -5.68 3.71 -10.77
C SER A 58 -5.53 2.89 -12.05
N GLU A 59 -4.32 2.44 -12.40
CA GLU A 59 -4.13 1.57 -13.57
C GLU A 59 -4.93 0.27 -13.47
N TRP A 60 -4.98 -0.31 -12.27
CA TRP A 60 -5.76 -1.51 -12.02
C TRP A 60 -7.27 -1.29 -12.19
N LEU A 61 -7.81 -0.22 -11.61
CA LEU A 61 -9.24 0.07 -11.65
C LEU A 61 -9.72 0.54 -13.03
N GLU A 62 -8.87 1.26 -13.77
CA GLU A 62 -9.23 1.84 -15.07
C GLU A 62 -8.96 0.90 -16.25
N ARG A 63 -7.86 0.12 -16.17
CA ARG A 63 -7.35 -0.67 -17.32
C ARG A 63 -7.27 -2.18 -17.03
N GLY A 64 -7.45 -2.61 -15.77
CA GLY A 64 -7.27 -4.00 -15.38
C GLY A 64 -5.82 -4.49 -15.48
N THR A 65 -4.86 -3.59 -15.57
CA THR A 65 -3.44 -3.90 -15.72
C THR A 65 -2.72 -3.74 -14.39
N LEU A 66 -1.93 -4.75 -14.00
CA LEU A 66 -1.10 -4.71 -12.80
C LEU A 66 0.37 -4.54 -13.20
N ASN A 67 0.91 -3.34 -13.01
CA ASN A 67 2.33 -3.04 -13.19
C ASN A 67 2.98 -2.74 -11.83
N ASP A 68 3.46 -3.79 -11.15
CA ASP A 68 4.08 -3.70 -9.83
C ASP A 68 5.50 -4.32 -9.84
N PRO A 69 6.49 -3.66 -10.48
CA PRO A 69 7.84 -4.20 -10.61
C PRO A 69 8.56 -4.35 -9.27
N HIS A 70 8.07 -3.66 -8.23
CA HIS A 70 8.66 -3.67 -6.90
C HIS A 70 7.88 -4.53 -5.91
N MET A 71 6.77 -5.16 -6.30
CA MET A 71 5.96 -5.99 -5.40
C MET A 71 5.49 -5.23 -4.15
N GLU A 72 5.07 -3.98 -4.33
CA GLU A 72 4.64 -3.06 -3.26
C GLU A 72 3.13 -2.99 -3.09
N PHE A 73 2.38 -3.47 -4.08
CA PHE A 73 0.92 -3.45 -4.08
C PHE A 73 0.32 -4.67 -3.37
N PHE A 74 -0.92 -4.52 -2.94
CA PHE A 74 -1.65 -5.55 -2.19
C PHE A 74 -2.35 -6.58 -3.08
N ILE A 75 -2.26 -6.45 -4.40
CA ILE A 75 -2.67 -7.45 -5.37
C ILE A 75 -1.41 -7.96 -6.07
N SER A 76 -1.24 -9.27 -6.16
CA SER A 76 -0.18 -9.92 -6.95
C SER A 76 -0.75 -10.75 -8.08
N ALA A 77 0.03 -10.90 -9.15
CA ALA A 77 -0.23 -11.89 -10.19
C ALA A 77 0.51 -13.20 -9.86
N ASP A 78 -0.21 -14.32 -9.83
CA ASP A 78 0.40 -15.63 -9.61
C ASP A 78 0.97 -16.16 -10.94
N ASN A 79 2.30 -16.06 -11.10
CA ASN A 79 2.98 -16.49 -12.34
C ASN A 79 3.06 -18.02 -12.51
N GLU A 80 2.79 -18.81 -11.48
CA GLU A 80 2.93 -20.28 -11.50
C GLU A 80 1.74 -21.02 -12.13
N THR A 81 0.61 -20.34 -12.37
CA THR A 81 -0.65 -20.99 -12.81
C THR A 81 -0.83 -21.19 -14.31
N ILE A 82 0.23 -21.08 -15.11
CA ILE A 82 0.16 -21.29 -16.58
C ILE A 82 -0.20 -22.74 -16.94
N VAL A 83 -0.05 -23.70 -16.03
CA VAL A 83 -0.11 -25.13 -16.37
C VAL A 83 -1.52 -25.72 -16.39
N ASN A 84 -2.54 -25.09 -15.79
CA ASN A 84 -3.90 -25.67 -15.77
C ASN A 84 -5.00 -24.60 -15.78
N ASN A 85 -5.50 -24.27 -16.98
CA ASN A 85 -6.88 -23.88 -17.36
C ASN A 85 -7.88 -23.30 -16.33
N PHE A 86 -7.45 -22.51 -15.35
CA PHE A 86 -8.34 -21.81 -14.42
C PHE A 86 -7.99 -20.32 -14.37
N TRP A 87 -8.64 -19.54 -15.24
CA TRP A 87 -8.62 -18.06 -15.24
C TRP A 87 -8.90 -17.44 -13.86
N HIS A 88 -9.51 -18.19 -12.94
CA HIS A 88 -9.85 -17.77 -11.59
C HIS A 88 -8.65 -17.49 -10.65
N ARG A 89 -7.42 -17.87 -11.03
CA ARG A 89 -6.22 -17.76 -10.17
C ARG A 89 -5.16 -16.75 -10.60
N LYS A 90 -5.42 -15.91 -11.62
CA LYS A 90 -4.38 -14.96 -12.08
C LYS A 90 -3.96 -13.95 -11.00
N TYR A 91 -4.87 -13.55 -10.10
CA TYR A 91 -4.61 -12.50 -9.11
C TYR A 91 -5.06 -12.87 -7.69
N SER A 92 -4.21 -12.56 -6.72
CA SER A 92 -4.37 -12.87 -5.30
C SER A 92 -4.14 -11.63 -4.42
N LEU A 93 -4.73 -11.60 -3.22
CA LEU A 93 -4.50 -10.54 -2.23
C LEU A 93 -3.29 -10.87 -1.35
N ARG A 94 -2.43 -9.88 -1.16
CA ARG A 94 -1.29 -9.91 -0.25
C ARG A 94 -1.64 -9.11 1.00
N GLU A 95 -2.19 -9.80 2.01
CA GLU A 95 -2.61 -9.15 3.26
C GLU A 95 -1.48 -8.39 3.96
N SER A 96 -0.24 -8.85 3.85
CA SER A 96 0.93 -8.15 4.39
C SER A 96 1.22 -6.81 3.70
N MET A 97 0.72 -6.59 2.49
CA MET A 97 0.87 -5.36 1.71
C MET A 97 -0.41 -4.54 1.64
N ARG A 98 -1.50 -4.96 2.29
CA ARG A 98 -2.74 -4.16 2.35
C ARG A 98 -2.55 -2.98 3.31
N PRO A 99 -2.67 -1.72 2.83
CA PRO A 99 -2.59 -0.59 3.74
C PRO A 99 -3.72 -0.61 4.77
N SER A 100 -3.44 -0.20 6.01
CA SER A 100 -4.40 -0.24 7.12
C SER A 100 -5.66 0.60 6.89
N PHE A 101 -5.59 1.63 6.04
CA PHE A 101 -6.72 2.47 5.64
C PHE A 101 -7.63 1.85 4.56
N ILE A 102 -7.24 0.71 3.98
CA ILE A 102 -8.08 -0.07 3.05
C ILE A 102 -8.69 -1.22 3.82
N SER A 103 -10.00 -1.24 3.99
CA SER A 103 -10.71 -2.36 4.64
C SER A 103 -10.63 -3.64 3.81
N GLN A 104 -10.86 -4.79 4.44
CA GLN A 104 -10.92 -6.08 3.73
C GLN A 104 -11.98 -6.08 2.61
N ALA A 105 -13.14 -5.47 2.89
CA ALA A 105 -14.22 -5.35 1.92
C ALA A 105 -13.79 -4.53 0.69
N GLN A 106 -13.11 -3.40 0.90
CA GLN A 106 -12.55 -2.60 -0.19
C GLN A 106 -11.47 -3.36 -0.95
N ALA A 107 -10.57 -4.07 -0.27
CA ALA A 107 -9.53 -4.86 -0.93
C ALA A 107 -10.13 -5.94 -1.84
N ASN A 108 -11.15 -6.65 -1.37
CA ASN A 108 -11.90 -7.62 -2.15
C ASN A 108 -12.59 -6.97 -3.36
N MET A 109 -13.23 -5.81 -3.16
CA MET A 109 -13.86 -5.06 -4.24
C MET A 109 -12.84 -4.68 -5.33
N VAL A 110 -11.69 -4.13 -4.95
CA VAL A 110 -10.61 -3.78 -5.89
C VAL A 110 -10.13 -5.02 -6.64
N LEU A 111 -9.93 -6.16 -5.97
CA LEU A 111 -9.55 -7.41 -6.62
C LEU A 111 -10.57 -7.86 -7.68
N THR A 112 -11.87 -7.70 -7.41
CA THR A 112 -12.93 -8.09 -8.36
C THR A 112 -13.05 -7.15 -9.55
N THR A 113 -12.72 -5.86 -9.40
CA THR A 113 -12.81 -4.88 -10.49
C THR A 113 -11.88 -5.23 -11.65
N GLY A 114 -10.60 -5.52 -11.38
CA GLY A 114 -9.67 -5.92 -12.44
C GLY A 114 -9.83 -7.36 -12.94
N LYS A 115 -10.85 -8.10 -12.45
CA LYS A 115 -11.27 -9.41 -12.99
C LYS A 115 -12.44 -9.30 -13.98
N SER A 116 -13.11 -8.16 -14.04
CA SER A 116 -14.31 -7.96 -14.88
C SER A 116 -13.97 -7.63 -16.33
#